data_AF-I3T8X2-F1
#
_entry.id   AF-I3T8X2-F1
#
_cell.length_a   1.000
_cell.length_b   1.000
_cell.length_c   1.000
_cell.angle_alpha   90.00
_cell.angle_beta   90.00
_cell.angle_gamma   90.00
#
_symmetry.space_group_name_H-M   'P 1'
#
loop_
_entity.id
_entity.type
_entity.pdbx_description
1 polymer ?
#
loop_
_entity_poly.entity_id
_entity_poly.type
_entity_poly.pdbx_seq_one_letter_code
_entity_poly.pdbx_strand_id
1 'polypeptide(L)'
;MDARGKVPTSSFERHLVQASGMMRHGQLPGLSSSSAVAAAAAAASHRSLESLPQSHLLEDKVADQEEEIERLAGDNRRLAKTHVALRDDLVSAAQDVQKLKSHIRSIQTESDIQIRVLLDKITKMEVDIRAGDSVRKDLQQALIEAQSLAASRQELSAEIQRAALEVKKAISDVKSLPDLQAELDDLVQERQRLRSTFEYEKSKT
;
A
#
# COMPACT_ATOMS: atom_id res chain seq x y z
N MET A 1 13.95 24.33 -11.87
CA MET A 1 14.65 23.44 -10.94
C MET A 1 14.64 22.06 -11.55
N ASP A 2 15.84 21.61 -11.89
CA ASP A 2 16.14 20.52 -12.81
C ASP A 2 15.75 19.13 -12.32
N ALA A 3 15.27 18.32 -13.27
CA ALA A 3 15.03 16.90 -13.13
C ALA A 3 16.36 16.12 -13.23
N ARG A 4 16.61 15.16 -12.32
CA ARG A 4 17.61 14.09 -12.53
C ARG A 4 17.38 12.86 -11.65
N GLY A 5 16.55 11.94 -12.12
CA GLY A 5 16.60 10.54 -11.71
C GLY A 5 17.48 9.76 -12.69
N LYS A 6 18.66 9.30 -12.24
CA LYS A 6 19.56 8.46 -13.04
C LYS A 6 19.10 7.00 -12.99
N VAL A 7 18.88 6.42 -14.17
CA VAL A 7 18.77 4.97 -14.40
C VAL A 7 20.18 4.45 -14.76
N PRO A 8 20.65 3.32 -14.22
CA PRO A 8 21.87 2.69 -14.69
C PRO A 8 21.60 1.83 -15.94
N THR A 9 22.37 2.10 -16.98
CA THR A 9 22.40 1.44 -18.29
C THR A 9 23.06 0.06 -18.24
N SER A 10 22.47 -0.86 -19.00
CA SER A 10 22.93 -2.22 -19.29
C SER A 10 24.17 -2.26 -20.18
N SER A 11 25.17 -3.06 -19.80
CA SER A 11 26.19 -3.60 -20.71
C SER A 11 26.23 -5.11 -20.53
N PHE A 12 25.47 -5.86 -21.35
CA PHE A 12 25.65 -7.30 -21.49
C PHE A 12 26.48 -7.55 -22.74
N GLU A 13 27.73 -7.87 -22.48
CA GLU A 13 28.76 -8.26 -23.43
C GLU A 13 28.38 -9.60 -24.07
N ARG A 14 28.18 -9.61 -25.39
CA ARG A 14 28.01 -10.83 -26.18
C ARG A 14 29.40 -11.42 -26.45
N HIS A 15 29.76 -12.47 -25.73
CA HIS A 15 30.82 -13.37 -26.18
C HIS A 15 30.20 -14.60 -26.85
N LEU A 16 30.30 -14.62 -28.18
CA LEU A 16 30.03 -15.77 -29.03
C LEU A 16 31.07 -16.86 -28.73
N VAL A 17 30.62 -17.99 -28.18
CA VAL A 17 31.46 -19.19 -28.08
C VAL A 17 31.52 -19.84 -29.47
N GLN A 18 32.67 -19.64 -30.12
CA GLN A 18 33.04 -20.23 -31.38
C GLN A 18 33.26 -21.74 -31.20
N ALA A 19 32.35 -22.56 -31.73
CA ALA A 19 32.50 -24.00 -31.80
C ALA A 19 33.61 -24.34 -32.81
N SER A 20 34.76 -24.79 -32.30
CA SER A 20 35.90 -25.20 -33.13
C SER A 20 35.74 -26.67 -33.51
N GLY A 21 35.18 -26.89 -34.70
CA GLY A 21 35.18 -28.20 -35.34
C GLY A 21 36.54 -28.44 -36.00
N MET A 22 37.20 -29.55 -35.68
CA MET A 22 38.17 -30.19 -36.56
C MET A 22 38.05 -31.71 -36.44
N MET A 23 37.28 -32.28 -37.37
CA MET A 23 37.43 -33.65 -37.84
C MET A 23 38.84 -33.79 -38.41
N ARG A 24 39.74 -34.49 -37.70
CA ARG A 24 41.01 -34.92 -38.30
C ARG A 24 40.85 -36.33 -38.82
N HIS A 25 40.84 -36.41 -40.14
CA HIS A 25 40.80 -37.60 -40.96
C HIS A 25 41.96 -38.56 -40.64
N GLY A 26 41.66 -39.86 -40.70
CA GLY A 26 42.64 -40.94 -40.66
C GLY A 26 43.53 -40.94 -41.91
N GLN A 27 44.77 -41.39 -41.72
CA GLN A 27 45.73 -41.59 -42.79
C GLN A 27 46.50 -42.91 -42.56
N LEU A 28 46.06 -43.95 -43.24
CA LEU A 28 46.88 -44.98 -43.91
C LEU A 28 46.67 -44.74 -45.42
N PRO A 29 47.47 -45.21 -46.40
CA PRO A 29 48.61 -46.15 -46.37
C PRO A 29 49.82 -45.72 -47.23
N GLY A 30 50.91 -46.50 -47.26
CA GLY A 30 52.03 -46.31 -48.19
C GLY A 30 53.02 -47.48 -48.22
N LEU A 31 52.73 -48.46 -49.07
CA LEU A 31 53.61 -49.58 -49.43
C LEU A 31 54.69 -49.11 -50.41
N SER A 32 55.94 -49.49 -50.16
CA SER A 32 56.96 -49.59 -51.21
C SER A 32 57.80 -50.84 -51.00
N SER A 33 57.54 -51.81 -51.84
CA SER A 33 58.28 -53.06 -52.03
C SER A 33 59.60 -52.81 -52.77
N SER A 34 60.58 -53.69 -52.51
CA SER A 34 61.70 -54.11 -53.38
C SER A 34 63.10 -53.97 -52.77
N SER A 35 63.48 -54.93 -51.90
CA SER A 35 64.68 -55.78 -52.12
C SER A 35 65.02 -56.59 -50.86
N ALA A 36 64.29 -57.69 -50.62
CA ALA A 36 64.77 -58.74 -49.69
C ALA A 36 64.14 -60.11 -49.99
N VAL A 37 63.71 -60.35 -51.23
CA VAL A 37 63.28 -61.68 -51.68
C VAL A 37 64.53 -62.47 -52.07
N ALA A 38 65.34 -62.85 -51.07
CA ALA A 38 66.44 -63.81 -51.23
C ALA A 38 66.94 -64.45 -49.92
N ALA A 39 66.52 -64.01 -48.73
CA ALA A 39 67.09 -64.48 -47.46
C ALA A 39 66.08 -65.02 -46.43
N ALA A 40 64.81 -65.27 -46.83
CA ALA A 40 63.76 -65.74 -45.91
C ALA A 40 63.28 -67.19 -46.17
N ALA A 41 63.81 -67.87 -47.19
CA ALA A 41 63.41 -69.23 -47.54
C ALA A 41 64.21 -70.34 -46.83
N ALA A 42 65.20 -70.00 -45.99
CA ALA A 42 66.07 -70.97 -45.31
C ALA A 42 66.00 -70.94 -43.77
N ALA A 43 65.11 -70.12 -43.18
CA ALA A 43 64.90 -70.05 -41.73
C ALA A 43 63.46 -70.45 -41.31
N ALA A 44 62.70 -71.05 -42.22
CA ALA A 44 61.28 -71.39 -42.05
C ALA A 44 61.04 -72.73 -41.31
N SER A 45 62.04 -73.33 -40.66
CA SER A 45 61.86 -74.64 -40.01
C SER A 45 62.43 -74.78 -38.61
N HIS A 46 63.03 -73.73 -38.02
CA HIS A 46 63.62 -73.83 -36.66
C HIS A 46 63.41 -72.63 -35.72
N ARG A 47 62.47 -71.72 -36.02
CA ARG A 47 62.08 -70.63 -35.07
C ARG A 47 60.58 -70.59 -34.79
N SER A 48 59.97 -71.76 -34.64
CA SER A 48 58.53 -71.90 -34.40
C SER A 48 58.14 -72.27 -32.96
N LEU A 49 59.06 -72.20 -31.98
CA LEU A 49 58.73 -72.59 -30.60
C LEU A 49 59.25 -71.67 -29.49
N GLU A 50 59.81 -70.49 -29.81
CA GLU A 50 60.41 -69.61 -28.79
C GLU A 50 59.82 -68.18 -28.74
N SER A 51 58.66 -67.95 -29.38
CA SER A 51 57.86 -66.70 -29.23
C SER A 51 56.51 -66.89 -28.54
N LEU A 52 56.19 -68.11 -28.08
CA LEU A 52 54.93 -68.45 -27.41
C LEU A 52 54.60 -67.58 -26.17
N PRO A 53 55.58 -67.21 -25.29
CA PRO A 53 55.31 -66.36 -24.12
C PRO A 53 54.89 -64.93 -24.48
N GLN A 54 55.31 -64.43 -25.66
CA GLN A 54 54.98 -63.08 -26.12
C GLN A 54 53.60 -63.01 -26.77
N SER A 55 53.12 -64.09 -27.40
CA SER A 55 51.76 -64.16 -27.97
C SER A 55 50.70 -64.13 -26.87
N HIS A 56 50.85 -64.99 -25.86
CA HIS A 56 49.87 -65.09 -24.77
C HIS A 56 49.76 -63.78 -23.98
N LEU A 57 50.88 -63.10 -23.71
CA LEU A 57 50.88 -61.80 -23.02
C LEU A 57 50.19 -60.69 -23.85
N LEU A 58 50.27 -60.76 -25.18
CA LEU A 58 49.55 -59.82 -26.04
C LEU A 58 48.05 -60.12 -26.06
N GLU A 59 47.67 -61.40 -26.05
CA GLU A 59 46.26 -61.83 -25.97
C GLU A 59 45.63 -61.39 -24.64
N ASP A 60 46.32 -61.56 -23.51
CA ASP A 60 45.86 -61.10 -22.19
C ASP A 60 45.65 -59.58 -22.17
N LYS A 61 46.59 -58.80 -22.72
CA LYS A 61 46.45 -57.34 -22.83
C LYS A 61 45.30 -56.91 -23.74
N VAL A 62 45.00 -57.68 -24.79
CA VAL A 62 43.85 -57.42 -25.67
C VAL A 62 42.55 -57.69 -24.91
N ALA A 63 42.49 -58.77 -24.13
CA ALA A 63 41.33 -59.06 -23.28
C ALA A 63 41.11 -57.99 -22.20
N ASP A 64 42.17 -57.54 -21.52
CA ASP A 64 42.11 -56.43 -20.55
C ASP A 64 41.62 -55.12 -21.20
N GLN A 65 42.07 -54.84 -22.43
CA GLN A 65 41.63 -53.67 -23.19
C GLN A 65 40.17 -53.78 -23.61
N GLU A 66 39.69 -54.98 -23.97
CA GLU A 66 38.30 -55.21 -24.32
C GLU A 66 37.39 -55.00 -23.10
N GLU A 67 37.76 -55.51 -21.92
CA GLU A 67 37.02 -55.28 -20.68
C GLU A 67 36.97 -53.78 -20.32
N GLU A 68 38.10 -53.08 -20.46
CA GLU A 68 38.18 -51.63 -20.23
C GLU A 68 37.27 -50.85 -21.20
N ILE A 69 37.25 -51.22 -22.48
CA ILE A 69 36.39 -50.59 -23.49
C ILE A 69 34.92 -50.81 -23.15
N GLU A 70 34.52 -52.02 -22.76
CA GLU A 70 33.14 -52.32 -22.36
C GLU A 70 32.74 -51.54 -21.10
N ARG A 71 33.65 -51.43 -20.12
CA ARG A 71 33.40 -50.60 -18.93
C ARG A 71 33.19 -49.12 -19.29
N LEU A 72 34.08 -48.55 -20.11
CA LEU A 72 33.98 -47.17 -20.56
C LEU A 72 32.73 -46.94 -21.42
N ALA A 73 32.33 -47.89 -22.26
CA ALA A 73 31.11 -47.82 -23.05
C ALA A 73 29.86 -47.84 -22.16
N GLY A 74 29.84 -48.70 -21.13
CA GLY A 74 28.79 -48.73 -20.12
C GLY A 74 28.68 -47.42 -19.34
N ASP A 75 29.81 -46.87 -18.93
CA ASP A 75 29.90 -45.58 -18.24
C ASP A 75 29.45 -44.41 -19.12
N ASN A 76 29.88 -44.38 -20.38
CA ASN A 76 29.45 -43.36 -21.34
C ASN A 76 27.94 -43.41 -21.56
N ARG A 77 27.37 -44.61 -21.72
CA ARG A 77 25.91 -44.79 -21.86
C ARG A 77 25.16 -44.32 -20.63
N ARG A 78 25.68 -44.58 -19.42
CA ARG A 78 25.09 -44.10 -18.17
C ARG A 78 25.16 -42.57 -18.09
N LEU A 79 26.31 -41.97 -18.42
CA LEU A 79 26.49 -40.52 -18.46
C LEU A 79 25.58 -39.84 -19.49
N ALA A 80 25.41 -40.43 -20.68
CA ALA A 80 24.50 -39.92 -21.70
C ALA A 80 23.04 -39.93 -21.20
N LYS A 81 22.62 -41.01 -20.52
CA LYS A 81 21.27 -41.09 -19.91
C LYS A 81 21.06 -40.01 -18.85
N THR A 82 22.02 -39.82 -17.93
CA THR A 82 21.89 -38.80 -16.89
C THR A 82 21.93 -37.39 -17.46
N HIS A 83 22.73 -37.14 -18.50
CA HIS A 83 22.75 -35.86 -19.19
C HIS A 83 21.39 -35.51 -19.83
N VAL A 84 20.73 -36.48 -20.48
CA VAL A 84 19.38 -36.27 -21.04
C VAL A 84 18.37 -35.97 -19.92
N ALA A 85 18.38 -36.75 -18.83
CA ALA A 85 17.49 -36.51 -17.70
C ALA A 85 17.68 -35.10 -17.09
N LEU A 86 18.93 -34.68 -16.88
CA LEU A 86 19.24 -33.33 -16.37
C LEU A 86 18.83 -32.23 -17.35
N ARG A 87 18.85 -32.49 -18.67
CA ARG A 87 18.37 -31.54 -19.67
C ARG A 87 16.85 -31.40 -19.61
N ASP A 88 16.13 -32.50 -19.47
CA ASP A 88 14.68 -32.49 -19.33
C ASP A 88 14.26 -31.78 -18.02
N ASP A 89 14.96 -32.06 -16.91
CA ASP A 89 14.75 -31.39 -15.62
C ASP A 89 15.01 -29.87 -15.72
N LEU A 90 16.08 -29.46 -16.43
CA LEU A 90 16.39 -28.05 -16.64
C LEU A 90 15.29 -27.34 -17.45
N VAL A 91 14.76 -27.98 -18.48
CA VAL A 91 13.64 -27.44 -19.27
C VAL A 91 12.39 -27.34 -18.42
N SER A 92 12.07 -28.36 -17.62
CA SER A 92 10.94 -28.34 -16.70
C SER A 92 11.06 -27.20 -15.68
N ALA A 93 12.22 -27.07 -15.03
CA ALA A 93 12.47 -26.00 -14.06
C ALA A 93 12.37 -24.61 -14.71
N ALA A 94 12.85 -24.45 -15.95
CA ALA A 94 12.73 -23.20 -16.68
C ALA A 94 11.27 -22.83 -16.97
N GLN A 95 10.43 -23.81 -17.32
CA GLN A 95 8.99 -23.60 -17.52
C GLN A 95 8.30 -23.20 -16.22
N ASP A 96 8.63 -23.85 -15.10
CA ASP A 96 8.05 -23.53 -13.80
C ASP A 96 8.44 -22.13 -13.31
N VAL A 97 9.68 -21.69 -13.57
CA VAL A 97 10.07 -20.29 -13.33
C VAL A 97 9.23 -19.31 -14.13
N GLN A 98 8.88 -19.63 -15.39
CA GLN A 98 8.00 -18.75 -16.19
C GLN A 98 6.57 -18.71 -15.65
N LYS A 99 6.03 -19.85 -15.21
CA LYS A 99 4.70 -19.90 -14.55
C LYS A 99 4.69 -19.11 -13.24
N LEU A 100 5.74 -19.24 -12.42
CA LEU A 100 5.85 -18.46 -11.19
C LEU A 100 5.95 -16.96 -11.48
N LYS A 101 6.72 -16.56 -12.49
CA LYS A 101 6.79 -15.16 -12.93
C LYS A 101 5.42 -14.61 -13.36
N SER A 102 4.61 -15.39 -14.08
CA SER A 102 3.26 -14.94 -14.46
C SER A 102 2.34 -14.84 -13.24
N HIS A 103 2.39 -15.80 -12.32
CA HIS A 103 1.60 -15.77 -11.08
C HIS A 103 1.98 -14.57 -10.20
N ILE A 104 3.28 -14.28 -10.04
CA ILE A 104 3.75 -13.11 -9.29
C ILE A 104 3.18 -11.83 -9.89
N ARG A 105 3.24 -11.67 -11.22
CA ARG A 105 2.65 -10.50 -11.89
C ARG A 105 1.14 -10.41 -11.67
N SER A 106 0.42 -11.53 -11.75
CA SER A 106 -1.03 -11.57 -11.50
C SER A 106 -1.38 -11.15 -10.06
N ILE A 107 -0.61 -11.62 -9.07
CA ILE A 107 -0.82 -11.26 -7.67
C ILE A 107 -0.52 -9.77 -7.45
N GLN A 108 0.55 -9.25 -8.06
CA GLN A 108 0.88 -7.83 -8.00
C GLN A 108 -0.24 -6.96 -8.59
N THR A 109 -0.75 -7.33 -9.76
CA THR A 109 -1.85 -6.57 -10.38
C THR A 109 -3.14 -6.61 -9.56
N GLU A 110 -3.48 -7.77 -8.98
CA GLU A 110 -4.65 -7.89 -8.11
C GLU A 110 -4.48 -7.05 -6.83
N SER A 111 -3.30 -7.12 -6.20
CA SER A 111 -2.97 -6.31 -5.04
C SER A 111 -3.05 -4.81 -5.34
N ASP A 112 -2.51 -4.36 -6.48
CA ASP A 112 -2.55 -2.95 -6.89
C ASP A 112 -3.99 -2.47 -7.11
N ILE A 113 -4.85 -3.31 -7.67
CA ILE A 113 -6.29 -3.01 -7.83
C ILE A 113 -6.95 -2.88 -6.46
N GLN A 114 -6.74 -3.85 -5.56
CA GLN A 114 -7.31 -3.82 -4.22
C GLN A 114 -6.85 -2.60 -3.41
N ILE A 115 -5.56 -2.26 -3.47
CA ILE A 115 -5.01 -1.07 -2.81
C ILE A 115 -5.71 0.19 -3.33
N ARG A 116 -5.88 0.34 -4.66
CA ARG A 116 -6.57 1.51 -5.23
C ARG A 116 -8.02 1.60 -4.76
N VAL A 117 -8.75 0.47 -4.74
CA VAL A 117 -10.14 0.42 -4.25
C VAL A 117 -10.23 0.82 -2.77
N LEU A 118 -9.30 0.33 -1.94
CA LEU A 118 -9.26 0.69 -0.52
C LEU A 118 -8.94 2.17 -0.32
N LEU A 119 -8.00 2.73 -1.09
CA LEU A 119 -7.67 4.16 -1.04
C LEU A 119 -8.86 5.03 -1.42
N ASP A 120 -9.58 4.69 -2.50
CA ASP A 120 -10.79 5.42 -2.91
C ASP A 120 -11.87 5.39 -1.81
N LYS A 121 -12.08 4.22 -1.19
CA LYS A 121 -12.99 4.07 -0.06
C LYS A 121 -12.57 4.94 1.13
N ILE A 122 -11.28 4.96 1.47
CA ILE A 122 -10.75 5.82 2.55
C ILE A 122 -11.01 7.29 2.22
N THR A 123 -10.68 7.74 1.01
CA THR A 123 -10.90 9.13 0.59
C THR A 123 -12.38 9.52 0.69
N LYS A 124 -13.30 8.65 0.25
CA LYS A 124 -14.74 8.89 0.39
C LYS A 124 -15.16 9.00 1.86
N MET A 125 -14.71 8.07 2.71
CA MET A 125 -15.01 8.11 4.14
C MET A 125 -14.45 9.36 4.82
N GLU A 126 -13.27 9.84 4.42
CA GLU A 126 -12.69 11.08 4.94
C GLU A 126 -13.54 12.32 4.58
N VAL A 127 -14.14 12.35 3.38
CA VAL A 127 -15.09 13.41 3.00
C VAL A 127 -16.32 13.37 3.91
N ASP A 128 -16.88 12.19 4.14
CA ASP A 128 -18.06 12.01 5.00
C ASP A 128 -17.76 12.43 6.45
N ILE A 129 -16.57 12.09 6.98
CA ILE A 129 -16.12 12.52 8.31
C ILE A 129 -16.03 14.05 8.40
N ARG A 130 -15.43 14.70 7.39
CA ARG A 130 -15.32 16.17 7.37
C ARG A 130 -16.69 16.85 7.32
N ALA A 131 -17.65 16.29 6.56
CA ALA A 131 -19.02 16.77 6.54
C ALA A 131 -19.72 16.58 7.90
N GLY A 132 -19.47 15.46 8.58
CA GLY A 132 -19.95 15.24 9.95
C GLY A 132 -19.39 16.25 10.96
N ASP A 133 -18.11 16.64 10.80
CA ASP A 133 -17.47 17.63 11.67
C ASP A 133 -18.04 19.04 11.50
N SER A 134 -18.44 19.46 10.29
CA SER A 134 -19.12 20.75 10.12
C SER A 134 -20.48 20.74 10.80
N VAL A 135 -21.28 19.68 10.63
CA VAL A 135 -22.59 19.54 11.30
C VAL A 135 -22.44 19.58 12.83
N ARG A 136 -21.39 18.96 13.37
CA ARG A 136 -21.10 18.99 14.81
C ARG A 136 -20.82 20.41 15.32
N LYS A 137 -20.07 21.21 14.55
CA LYS A 137 -19.80 22.62 14.89
C LYS A 137 -21.07 23.46 14.83
N ASP A 138 -21.88 23.28 13.79
CA ASP A 138 -23.16 23.99 13.65
C ASP A 138 -24.11 23.66 14.81
N LEU A 139 -24.16 22.39 15.24
CA LEU A 139 -24.93 21.97 16.40
C LEU A 139 -24.43 22.61 17.70
N GLN A 140 -23.11 22.67 17.92
CA GLN A 140 -22.54 23.34 19.09
C GLN A 140 -22.89 24.84 19.09
N GLN A 141 -22.81 25.49 17.94
CA GLN A 141 -23.18 26.90 17.80
C GLN A 141 -24.68 27.12 18.08
N ALA A 142 -25.55 26.28 17.50
CA ALA A 142 -26.99 26.34 17.75
C ALA A 142 -27.35 26.11 19.22
N LEU A 143 -26.62 25.25 19.94
CA LEU A 143 -26.80 25.05 21.38
C LEU A 143 -26.44 26.31 22.18
N ILE A 144 -25.33 26.99 21.83
CA ILE A 144 -24.93 28.24 22.48
C ILE A 144 -25.99 29.33 22.22
N GLU A 145 -26.47 29.45 20.99
CA GLU A 145 -27.52 30.40 20.61
C GLU A 145 -28.86 30.10 21.31
N ALA A 146 -29.23 28.83 21.44
CA ALA A 146 -30.43 28.44 22.17
C ALA A 146 -30.34 28.82 23.66
N GLN A 147 -29.16 28.66 24.28
CA GLN A 147 -28.92 29.07 25.66
C GLN A 147 -28.97 30.59 25.83
N SER A 148 -28.35 31.35 24.93
CA SER A 148 -28.40 32.83 24.98
C SER A 148 -29.82 33.34 24.79
N LEU A 149 -30.57 32.78 23.83
CA LEU A 149 -31.97 33.13 23.61
C LEU A 149 -32.86 32.79 24.81
N ALA A 150 -32.61 31.65 25.46
CA ALA A 150 -33.33 31.28 26.68
C ALA A 150 -33.06 32.26 27.83
N ALA A 151 -31.81 32.72 27.98
CA ALA A 151 -31.44 33.74 28.97
C ALA A 151 -32.13 35.08 28.67
N SER A 152 -32.07 35.56 27.42
CA SER A 152 -32.78 36.79 27.02
C SER A 152 -34.29 36.70 27.23
N ARG A 153 -34.89 35.52 26.99
CA ARG A 153 -36.33 35.31 27.28
C ARG A 153 -36.64 35.43 28.77
N GLN A 154 -35.77 34.92 29.65
CA GLN A 154 -35.95 35.04 31.09
C GLN A 154 -35.84 36.50 31.55
N GLU A 155 -34.86 37.24 31.04
CA GLU A 155 -34.68 38.66 31.33
C GLU A 155 -35.89 39.49 30.89
N LEU A 156 -36.31 39.36 29.63
CA LEU A 156 -37.50 40.05 29.11
C LEU A 156 -38.77 39.68 29.89
N SER A 157 -38.91 38.43 30.31
CA SER A 157 -40.05 38.01 31.14
C SER A 157 -40.04 38.72 32.49
N ALA A 158 -38.86 38.91 33.11
CA ALA A 158 -38.73 39.65 34.36
C ALA A 158 -39.02 41.16 34.16
N GLU A 159 -38.58 41.74 33.05
CA GLU A 159 -38.90 43.13 32.70
C GLU A 159 -40.40 43.34 32.48
N ILE A 160 -41.06 42.44 31.75
CA ILE A 160 -42.52 42.49 31.55
C ILE A 160 -43.25 42.42 32.89
N GLN A 161 -42.83 41.53 33.80
CA GLN A 161 -43.43 41.45 35.14
C GLN A 161 -43.25 42.75 35.93
N ARG A 162 -42.05 43.36 35.87
CA ARG A 162 -41.76 44.64 36.53
C ARG A 162 -42.64 45.76 35.96
N ALA A 163 -42.69 45.90 34.63
CA ALA A 163 -43.52 46.89 33.96
C ALA A 163 -45.01 46.71 34.28
N ALA A 164 -45.50 45.46 34.36
CA ALA A 164 -46.87 45.18 34.74
C ALA A 164 -47.20 45.65 36.18
N LEU A 165 -46.25 45.49 37.12
CA LEU A 165 -46.40 46.01 38.48
C LEU A 165 -46.40 47.54 38.53
N GLU A 166 -45.52 48.19 37.76
CA GLU A 166 -45.46 49.64 37.66
C GLU A 166 -46.76 50.22 37.08
N VAL A 167 -47.31 49.61 36.03
CA VAL A 167 -48.61 49.99 35.47
C VAL A 167 -49.73 49.81 36.50
N LYS A 168 -49.75 48.69 37.24
CA LYS A 168 -50.75 48.47 38.29
C LYS A 168 -50.67 49.54 39.38
N LYS A 169 -49.45 49.94 39.77
CA LYS A 169 -49.22 51.02 40.73
C LYS A 169 -49.72 52.36 40.18
N ALA A 170 -49.33 52.73 38.95
CA ALA A 170 -49.78 53.97 38.32
C ALA A 170 -51.30 54.05 38.20
N ILE A 171 -51.99 52.93 37.88
CA ILE A 171 -53.45 52.86 37.90
C ILE A 171 -54.01 53.11 39.31
N SER A 172 -53.38 52.56 40.35
CA SER A 172 -53.79 52.80 41.74
C SER A 172 -53.62 54.28 42.14
N ASP A 173 -52.49 54.88 41.79
CA ASP A 173 -52.18 56.29 42.08
C ASP A 173 -53.18 57.22 41.37
N VAL A 174 -53.56 56.91 40.13
CA VAL A 174 -54.60 57.64 39.39
C VAL A 174 -55.97 57.48 40.05
N LYS A 175 -56.28 56.30 40.58
CA LYS A 175 -57.56 56.05 41.27
C LYS A 175 -57.70 56.80 42.60
N SER A 176 -56.60 57.18 43.26
CA SER A 176 -56.66 57.97 44.51
C SER A 176 -56.72 59.48 44.27
N LEU A 177 -56.57 59.96 43.03
CA LEU A 177 -56.64 61.39 42.71
C LEU A 177 -57.98 62.05 43.09
N PRO A 178 -59.16 61.42 42.89
CA PRO A 178 -60.43 62.02 43.29
C PRO A 178 -60.55 62.24 44.80
N ASP A 179 -60.04 61.31 45.61
CA ASP A 179 -60.05 61.43 47.06
C ASP A 179 -59.16 62.59 47.52
N LEU A 180 -57.96 62.71 46.94
CA LEU A 180 -57.07 63.84 47.18
C LEU A 180 -57.66 65.17 46.70
N GLN A 181 -58.40 65.16 45.58
CA GLN A 181 -59.09 66.36 45.08
C GLN A 181 -60.20 66.79 46.04
N ALA A 182 -60.95 65.84 46.61
CA ALA A 182 -61.96 66.15 47.62
C ALA A 182 -61.33 66.75 48.89
N GLU A 183 -60.22 66.19 49.37
CA GLU A 183 -59.48 66.73 50.52
C GLU A 183 -58.97 68.17 50.23
N LEU A 184 -58.48 68.42 49.02
CA LEU A 184 -58.05 69.76 48.61
C LEU A 184 -59.23 70.75 48.58
N ASP A 185 -60.37 70.35 48.03
CA ASP A 185 -61.57 71.18 47.95
C ASP A 185 -62.10 71.52 49.35
N ASP A 186 -62.09 70.56 50.28
CA ASP A 186 -62.45 70.75 51.70
C ASP A 186 -61.51 71.77 52.38
N LEU A 187 -60.19 71.64 52.17
CA LEU A 187 -59.21 72.59 52.69
C LEU A 187 -59.40 74.00 52.12
N VAL A 188 -59.75 74.12 50.84
CA VAL A 188 -60.06 75.41 50.20
C VAL A 188 -61.31 76.02 50.82
N GLN A 189 -62.36 75.23 51.06
CA GLN A 189 -63.57 75.69 51.74
C GLN A 189 -63.27 76.17 53.15
N GLU A 190 -62.52 75.40 53.96
CA GLU A 190 -62.19 75.79 55.33
C GLU A 190 -61.34 77.06 55.37
N ARG A 191 -60.37 77.19 54.45
CA ARG A 191 -59.61 78.44 54.30
C ARG A 191 -60.52 79.63 53.99
N GLN A 192 -61.49 79.48 53.10
CA GLN A 192 -62.43 80.54 52.76
C GLN A 192 -63.31 80.91 53.96
N ARG A 193 -63.73 79.91 54.75
CA ARG A 193 -64.46 80.10 56.00
C ARG A 193 -63.64 80.93 57.00
N LEU A 194 -62.40 80.52 57.27
CA LEU A 194 -61.48 81.22 58.18
C LEU A 194 -61.21 82.67 57.74
N ARG A 195 -61.03 82.89 56.43
CA ARG A 195 -60.86 84.24 55.88
C ARG A 195 -62.09 85.10 56.10
N SER A 196 -63.29 84.54 55.87
CA SER A 196 -64.55 85.26 56.06
C SER A 196 -64.76 85.62 57.54
N THR A 197 -64.46 84.69 58.46
CA THR A 197 -64.51 84.97 59.90
C THR A 197 -63.50 86.04 60.31
N PHE A 198 -62.29 86.02 59.74
CA PHE A 198 -61.27 87.04 60.01
C PHE A 198 -61.71 88.44 59.57
N GLU A 199 -62.24 88.59 58.35
CA GLU A 199 -62.71 89.88 57.85
C GLU A 199 -63.92 90.39 58.65
N TYR A 200 -64.84 89.51 59.07
CA TYR A 200 -65.95 89.87 59.95
C TYR A 200 -65.46 90.40 61.31
N GLU A 201 -64.55 89.68 61.98
CA GLU A 201 -63.98 90.12 63.26
C GLU A 201 -63.20 91.43 63.10
N LYS A 202 -62.47 91.62 62.00
CA LYS A 202 -61.76 92.87 61.68
C LYS A 202 -62.72 94.06 61.46
N SER A 203 -63.91 93.84 60.91
CA SER A 203 -64.92 94.90 60.73
C SER A 203 -65.63 95.31 62.03
N LYS A 204 -65.38 94.57 63.12
CA LYS A 204 -65.98 94.74 64.44
C LYS A 204 -65.08 95.51 65.43
N THR A 205 -63.81 95.67 65.09
CA THR A 205 -62.79 96.46 65.79
C THR A 205 -62.58 97.81 65.12
#